data_AF-A0A934BA01-F1
#
_entry.id   AF-A0A934BA01-F1
#
_cell.length_a   1.000
_cell.length_b   1.000
_cell.length_c   1.000
_cell.angle_alpha   90.00
_cell.angle_beta   90.00
_cell.angle_gamma   90.00
#
_symmetry.space_group_name_H-M   'P 1'
#
loop_
_entity.id
_entity.type
_entity.pdbx_description
1 polymer ?
#
loop_
_entity_poly.entity_id
_entity_poly.type
_entity_poly.pdbx_seq_one_letter_code
_entity_poly.pdbx_strand_id
1 'polypeptide(L)'
;MNRELIRIVEQMSKERGIPKESIIETLESALLSAVRKKYGLDIEIDIKINTKSGEILINAIRKIVKDVTDSVREISLAEAKKIDPSKDIDDTIETPISIEGFGRIAAQTAKQVLFQKVREAEKGAIYEEYKDKAGQIVSGVVIRKEKGNYYIALGRAEATLPQKLTLPTENLKRGETIRAYLEEVKITPKGPLILLSRAHPNFVAELFKMEIPEIYEGLVVIKDIVREAGDRTKLTVQSKSPSVDPVGACVGMKGTRVQSIVRELNGERIDIIPWTDDPRVLIPKALSPASVESIGINEEEKSAMVVVSDQQLSIAIGKRGQNVRLAMKLTGWDIDIISESEYERMKAGKTEEGSEEVRDSGKEGEEVQASGDEES
;
A
#
# COMPACT_ATOMS: atom_id res chain seq x y z
N MET A 1 -14.10 32.05 32.61
CA MET A 1 -13.71 30.68 32.20
C MET A 1 -14.82 29.95 31.43
N ASN A 2 -16.06 29.83 31.91
CA ASN A 2 -17.09 29.00 31.26
C ASN A 2 -17.51 29.42 29.84
N ARG A 3 -17.68 30.72 29.58
CA ARG A 3 -17.97 31.24 28.23
C ARG A 3 -16.83 31.05 27.21
N GLU A 4 -15.60 30.93 27.69
CA GLU A 4 -14.41 30.80 26.85
C GLU A 4 -14.28 29.37 26.30
N LEU A 5 -14.62 28.37 27.13
CA LEU A 5 -14.74 26.97 26.72
C LEU A 5 -15.74 26.82 25.57
N ILE A 6 -16.93 27.39 25.71
CA ILE A 6 -17.98 27.34 24.67
C ILE A 6 -17.48 27.97 23.39
N ARG A 7 -16.88 29.18 23.47
CA ARG A 7 -16.32 29.84 22.29
C ARG A 7 -15.27 28.99 21.57
N ILE A 8 -14.39 28.30 22.31
CA ILE A 8 -13.38 27.39 21.74
C ILE A 8 -14.07 26.19 21.07
N VAL A 9 -15.08 25.59 21.71
CA VAL A 9 -15.86 24.49 21.13
C VAL A 9 -16.58 24.93 19.86
N GLU A 10 -17.17 26.13 19.85
CA GLU A 10 -17.82 26.69 18.66
C GLU A 10 -16.84 26.97 17.53
N GLN A 11 -15.68 27.53 17.86
CA GLN A 11 -14.61 27.77 16.91
C GLN A 11 -14.12 26.45 16.30
N MET A 12 -13.86 25.43 17.12
CA MET A 12 -13.44 24.11 16.67
C MET A 12 -14.49 23.44 15.78
N SER A 13 -15.76 23.57 16.14
CA SER A 13 -16.85 23.04 15.32
C SER A 13 -16.89 23.69 13.94
N LYS A 14 -16.71 25.01 13.88
CA LYS A 14 -16.74 25.78 12.63
C LYS A 14 -15.50 25.58 11.76
N GLU A 15 -14.31 25.52 12.36
CA GLU A 15 -13.04 25.42 11.61
C GLU A 15 -12.68 23.98 11.21
N ARG A 16 -13.04 22.99 12.04
CA ARG A 16 -12.60 21.59 11.87
C ARG A 16 -13.76 20.62 11.58
N GLY A 17 -14.99 21.12 11.54
CA GLY A 17 -16.18 20.31 11.22
C GLY A 17 -16.56 19.30 12.30
N ILE A 18 -16.12 19.50 13.54
CA ILE A 18 -16.40 18.57 14.65
C ILE A 18 -17.76 18.93 15.28
N PRO A 19 -18.71 17.98 15.44
CA PRO A 19 -19.97 18.26 16.12
C PRO A 19 -19.77 18.74 17.55
N LYS A 20 -20.47 19.81 17.95
CA LYS A 20 -20.34 20.41 19.29
C LYS A 20 -20.72 19.40 20.38
N GLU A 21 -21.77 18.63 20.12
CA GLU A 21 -22.34 17.62 21.01
C GLU A 21 -21.29 16.55 21.33
N SER A 22 -20.58 16.05 20.31
CA SER A 22 -19.53 15.04 20.50
C SER A 22 -18.35 15.53 21.34
N ILE A 23 -18.00 16.82 21.22
CA ILE A 23 -16.94 17.42 22.05
C ILE A 23 -17.39 17.50 23.52
N ILE A 24 -18.63 17.93 23.76
CA ILE A 24 -19.19 18.10 25.10
C ILE A 24 -19.33 16.76 25.80
N GLU A 25 -19.88 15.74 25.13
CA GLU A 25 -20.04 14.40 25.69
C GLU A 25 -18.69 13.76 26.07
N THR A 26 -17.68 13.94 25.22
CA THR A 26 -16.32 13.45 25.51
C THR A 26 -15.70 14.22 26.69
N LEU A 27 -15.99 15.52 26.78
CA LEU A 27 -15.50 16.35 27.88
C LEU A 27 -16.14 15.95 29.21
N GLU A 28 -17.45 15.72 29.26
CA GLU A 28 -18.18 15.21 30.42
C GLU A 28 -17.60 13.87 30.89
N SER A 29 -17.42 12.92 29.96
CA SER A 29 -16.84 11.60 30.24
C SER A 29 -15.40 11.67 30.77
N ALA A 30 -14.58 12.56 30.21
CA ALA A 30 -13.19 12.76 30.63
C ALA A 30 -13.10 13.46 32.00
N LEU A 31 -13.95 14.45 32.24
CA LEU A 31 -14.06 15.13 33.54
C LEU A 31 -14.48 14.13 34.62
N LEU A 32 -15.47 13.28 34.32
CA LEU A 32 -15.94 12.25 35.25
C LEU A 32 -14.79 11.31 35.64
N SER A 33 -14.02 10.85 34.65
CA SER A 33 -12.83 10.01 34.88
C SER A 33 -11.74 10.73 35.70
N ALA A 34 -11.51 12.02 35.44
CA ALA A 34 -10.54 12.82 36.17
C ALA A 34 -10.94 13.04 37.63
N VAL A 35 -12.23 13.25 37.91
CA VAL A 35 -12.77 13.39 39.26
C VAL A 35 -12.67 12.05 40.01
N ARG A 36 -13.12 10.94 39.41
CA ARG A 36 -13.02 9.60 40.02
C ARG A 36 -11.58 9.24 40.42
N LYS A 37 -10.60 9.60 39.60
CA LYS A 37 -9.18 9.33 39.88
C LYS A 37 -8.64 10.11 41.09
N LYS A 38 -9.19 11.31 41.37
CA LYS A 38 -8.71 12.18 42.46
C LYS A 38 -9.47 11.97 43.77
N TYR A 39 -10.76 11.69 43.71
CA TYR A 39 -11.65 11.60 44.89
C TYR A 39 -12.07 10.18 45.26
N GLY A 40 -11.61 9.17 44.50
CA GLY A 40 -11.92 7.76 44.75
C GLY A 40 -13.11 7.25 43.92
N LEU A 41 -13.19 5.92 43.80
CA LEU A 41 -14.25 5.21 43.05
C LEU A 41 -15.59 5.17 43.81
N ASP A 42 -15.60 5.66 45.05
CA ASP A 42 -16.67 5.40 45.99
C ASP A 42 -17.89 6.31 45.80
N ILE A 43 -17.75 7.41 45.05
CA ILE A 43 -18.83 8.37 44.81
C ILE A 43 -19.32 8.25 43.37
N GLU A 44 -20.62 8.00 43.20
CA GLU A 44 -21.26 8.04 41.90
C GLU A 44 -21.59 9.49 41.56
N ILE A 45 -20.99 10.00 40.48
CA ILE A 45 -21.02 11.42 40.11
C ILE A 45 -21.54 11.51 38.67
N ASP A 46 -22.44 12.45 38.43
CA ASP A 46 -22.86 12.90 37.11
C ASP A 46 -22.28 14.29 36.84
N ILE A 47 -21.74 14.51 35.64
CA ILE A 47 -21.18 15.79 35.24
C ILE A 47 -21.88 16.23 33.96
N LYS A 48 -22.54 17.38 34.01
CA LYS A 48 -23.24 17.97 32.87
C LYS A 48 -22.69 19.36 32.56
N ILE A 49 -22.50 19.65 31.28
CA ILE A 49 -22.02 20.94 30.79
C ILE A 49 -23.14 21.65 30.06
N ASN A 50 -23.50 22.83 30.53
CA ASN A 50 -24.50 23.65 29.86
C ASN A 50 -23.94 24.18 28.53
N THR A 51 -24.56 23.81 27.41
CA THR A 51 -24.16 24.14 26.03
C THR A 51 -24.22 25.63 25.69
N LYS A 52 -24.87 26.47 26.53
CA LYS A 52 -24.99 27.93 26.32
C LYS A 52 -24.12 28.73 27.27
N SER A 53 -24.11 28.39 28.56
CA SER A 53 -23.33 29.13 29.57
C SER A 53 -21.91 28.60 29.73
N GLY A 54 -21.67 27.33 29.37
CA GLY A 54 -20.41 26.61 29.63
C GLY A 54 -20.23 26.23 31.10
N GLU A 55 -21.28 26.37 31.91
CA GLU A 55 -21.24 25.98 33.31
C GLU A 55 -21.22 24.46 33.44
N ILE A 56 -20.27 23.99 34.23
CA ILE A 56 -20.09 22.59 34.55
C ILE A 56 -20.81 22.35 35.88
N LEU A 57 -21.88 21.56 35.82
CA LEU A 57 -22.64 21.10 36.98
C LEU A 57 -22.11 19.72 37.38
N ILE A 58 -21.83 19.54 38.67
CA ILE A 58 -21.38 18.27 39.23
C ILE A 58 -22.41 17.83 40.26
N ASN A 59 -23.04 16.69 40.00
CA ASN A 59 -24.06 16.12 40.86
C ASN A 59 -23.54 14.82 41.45
N ALA A 60 -23.60 14.66 42.78
CA ALA A 60 -23.43 13.37 43.43
C ALA A 60 -24.77 12.63 43.41
N ILE A 61 -24.76 11.40 42.91
CA ILE A 61 -25.88 10.48 42.97
C ILE A 61 -25.83 9.83 44.36
N ARG A 62 -26.86 10.09 45.16
CA ARG A 62 -27.00 9.57 46.52
C ARG A 62 -28.22 8.66 46.63
N LYS A 63 -28.10 7.59 47.41
CA LYS A 63 -29.19 6.69 47.74
C LYS A 63 -30.02 7.26 48.89
N ILE A 64 -31.34 7.24 48.74
CA ILE A 64 -32.26 7.70 49.79
C ILE A 64 -32.43 6.57 50.80
N VAL A 65 -32.03 6.83 52.05
CA VAL A 65 -32.11 5.86 53.15
C VAL A 65 -32.83 6.46 54.36
N LYS A 66 -33.27 5.59 55.25
CA LYS A 66 -33.95 5.99 56.49
C LYS A 66 -32.96 6.44 57.55
N ASP A 67 -31.89 5.68 57.74
CA ASP A 67 -30.81 5.95 58.69
C ASP A 67 -29.49 6.09 57.92
N VAL A 68 -28.93 7.30 57.90
CA VAL A 68 -27.72 7.62 57.13
C VAL A 68 -26.50 7.06 57.86
N THR A 69 -25.80 6.12 57.23
CA THR A 69 -24.55 5.53 57.71
C THR A 69 -23.33 6.11 57.00
N ASP A 70 -23.47 6.47 55.72
CA ASP A 70 -22.44 7.11 54.91
C ASP A 70 -22.98 8.42 54.31
N SER A 71 -22.65 9.56 54.93
CA SER A 71 -23.12 10.88 54.51
C SER A 71 -22.62 11.33 53.13
N VAL A 72 -21.68 10.59 52.52
CA VAL A 72 -21.18 10.87 51.17
C VAL A 72 -22.07 10.20 50.11
N ARG A 73 -22.56 8.99 50.39
CA ARG A 73 -23.35 8.15 49.47
C ARG A 73 -24.84 8.19 49.73
N GLU A 74 -25.24 8.54 50.94
CA GLU A 74 -26.60 8.43 51.41
C GLU A 74 -27.18 9.79 51.76
N ILE A 75 -28.50 9.93 51.60
CA ILE A 75 -29.26 11.11 52.00
C ILE A 75 -30.52 10.67 52.72
N SER A 76 -30.92 11.42 53.74
CA SER A 76 -32.14 11.14 54.47
C SER A 76 -33.37 11.42 53.59
N LEU A 77 -34.46 10.66 53.78
CA LEU A 77 -35.73 10.91 53.09
C LEU A 77 -36.22 12.36 53.28
N ALA A 78 -36.01 12.93 54.48
CA ALA A 78 -36.41 14.30 54.80
C ALA A 78 -35.65 15.36 53.98
N GLU A 79 -34.38 15.12 53.66
CA GLU A 79 -33.58 16.02 52.82
C GLU A 79 -33.84 15.76 51.33
N ALA A 80 -34.03 14.51 50.93
CA ALA A 80 -34.38 14.16 49.55
C ALA A 80 -35.71 14.82 49.13
N LYS A 81 -36.74 14.77 50.00
CA LYS A 81 -38.05 15.39 49.73
C LYS A 81 -38.02 16.92 49.64
N LYS A 82 -36.96 17.59 50.12
CA LYS A 82 -36.77 19.05 49.92
C LYS A 82 -36.29 19.38 48.51
N ILE A 83 -35.59 18.45 47.87
CA ILE A 83 -35.01 18.62 46.54
C ILE A 83 -36.01 18.14 45.49
N ASP A 84 -36.58 16.95 45.70
CA ASP A 84 -37.62 16.37 44.85
C ASP A 84 -38.68 15.67 45.72
N PRO A 85 -39.89 16.25 45.86
CA PRO A 85 -40.97 15.68 46.66
C PRO A 85 -41.49 14.31 46.17
N SER A 86 -41.18 13.94 44.92
CA SER A 86 -41.68 12.71 44.28
C SER A 86 -40.87 11.45 44.60
N LYS A 87 -39.73 11.59 45.29
CA LYS A 87 -38.78 10.50 45.56
C LYS A 87 -39.09 9.79 46.88
N ASP A 88 -38.93 8.46 46.89
CA ASP A 88 -39.15 7.61 48.06
C ASP A 88 -37.87 6.87 48.52
N ILE A 89 -37.97 6.08 49.60
CA ILE A 89 -36.84 5.30 50.14
C ILE A 89 -36.37 4.29 49.08
N ASP A 90 -35.05 4.07 48.99
CA ASP A 90 -34.35 3.26 47.99
C ASP A 90 -34.20 3.88 46.58
N ASP A 91 -34.80 5.04 46.30
CA ASP A 91 -34.52 5.81 45.08
C ASP A 91 -33.15 6.50 45.14
N THR A 92 -32.67 6.97 43.98
CA THR A 92 -31.49 7.84 43.86
C THR A 92 -31.88 9.28 43.56
N ILE A 93 -31.09 10.21 44.09
CA ILE A 93 -31.23 11.65 43.86
C ILE A 93 -29.89 12.31 43.53
N GLU A 94 -29.93 13.25 42.60
CA GLU A 94 -28.79 14.07 42.21
C GLU A 94 -28.68 15.29 43.14
N THR A 95 -27.53 15.44 43.80
CA THR A 95 -27.25 16.59 44.69
C THR A 95 -26.04 17.37 44.20
N PRO A 96 -26.13 18.71 44.01
CA PRO A 96 -25.00 19.48 43.52
C PRO A 96 -23.87 19.50 44.55
N ILE A 97 -22.65 19.20 44.11
CA ILE A 97 -21.45 19.22 44.95
C ILE A 97 -20.43 20.21 44.42
N SER A 98 -19.71 20.87 45.32
CA SER A 98 -18.56 21.72 44.98
C SER A 98 -17.27 20.99 45.32
N ILE A 99 -16.37 20.92 44.36
CA ILE A 99 -15.11 20.20 44.48
C ILE A 99 -13.97 21.22 44.48
N GLU A 100 -13.15 21.22 45.53
CA GLU A 100 -12.04 22.16 45.66
C GLU A 100 -10.94 21.90 44.61
N GLY A 101 -10.51 22.95 43.92
CA GLY A 101 -9.52 22.85 42.83
C GLY A 101 -10.06 22.20 41.54
N PHE A 102 -11.37 21.97 41.44
CA PHE A 102 -12.00 21.40 40.25
C PHE A 102 -11.75 22.24 38.99
N GLY A 103 -11.79 23.58 39.10
CA GLY A 103 -11.56 24.45 37.94
C GLY A 103 -10.21 24.22 37.24
N ARG A 104 -9.14 23.90 38.00
CA ARG A 104 -7.82 23.59 37.42
C ARG A 104 -7.82 22.24 36.72
N ILE A 105 -8.44 21.22 37.34
CA ILE A 105 -8.57 19.88 36.76
C ILE A 105 -9.40 19.96 35.48
N ALA A 106 -10.53 20.66 35.54
CA ALA A 106 -11.43 20.85 34.42
C ALA A 106 -10.74 21.55 33.26
N ALA A 107 -9.96 22.60 33.51
CA ALA A 107 -9.20 23.28 32.46
C ALA A 107 -8.14 22.37 31.80
N GLN A 108 -7.39 21.58 32.59
CA GLN A 108 -6.37 20.67 32.06
C GLN A 108 -7.00 19.52 31.26
N THR A 109 -8.06 18.90 31.79
CA THR A 109 -8.81 17.84 31.11
C THR A 109 -9.46 18.37 29.84
N ALA A 110 -10.09 19.56 29.89
CA ALA A 110 -10.67 20.20 28.71
C ALA A 110 -9.63 20.42 27.62
N LYS A 111 -8.47 20.98 27.98
CA LYS A 111 -7.36 21.14 27.03
C LYS A 111 -7.00 19.80 26.38
N GLN A 112 -6.81 18.74 27.17
CA GLN A 112 -6.43 17.42 26.66
C GLN A 112 -7.49 16.82 25.72
N VAL A 113 -8.77 16.87 26.11
CA VAL A 113 -9.89 16.35 25.31
C VAL A 113 -10.02 17.11 23.99
N LEU A 114 -9.96 18.44 24.05
CA LEU A 114 -10.01 19.28 22.85
C LEU A 114 -8.85 18.93 21.90
N PHE A 115 -7.61 18.82 22.41
CA PHE A 115 -6.47 18.40 21.60
C PHE A 115 -6.64 17.00 21.00
N GLN A 116 -7.24 16.05 21.74
CA GLN A 116 -7.52 14.71 21.22
C GLN A 116 -8.56 14.75 20.10
N LYS A 117 -9.68 15.48 20.29
CA LYS A 117 -10.73 15.63 19.26
C LYS A 117 -10.22 16.32 18.00
N VAL A 118 -9.38 17.34 18.12
CA VAL A 118 -8.71 17.95 16.97
C VAL A 118 -7.90 16.90 16.21
N ARG A 119 -7.07 16.11 16.91
CA ARG A 119 -6.26 15.07 16.28
C ARG A 119 -7.09 13.98 15.63
N GLU A 120 -8.21 13.58 16.22
CA GLU A 120 -9.13 12.59 15.65
C GLU A 120 -9.77 13.10 14.36
N ALA A 121 -10.25 14.34 14.36
CA ALA A 121 -10.82 14.97 13.19
C ALA A 121 -9.79 15.15 12.06
N GLU A 122 -8.57 15.57 12.39
CA GLU A 122 -7.46 15.66 11.43
C GLU A 122 -7.13 14.29 10.83
N LYS A 123 -7.09 13.22 11.63
CA LYS A 123 -6.88 11.85 11.13
C LYS A 123 -7.99 11.41 10.18
N GLY A 124 -9.25 11.69 10.51
CA GLY A 124 -10.38 11.39 9.63
C GLY A 124 -10.27 12.11 8.29
N ALA A 125 -9.96 13.41 8.32
CA ALA A 125 -9.77 14.21 7.12
C ALA A 125 -8.61 13.71 6.25
N ILE A 126 -7.49 13.30 6.85
CA ILE A 126 -6.36 12.72 6.12
C ILE A 126 -6.76 11.42 5.42
N TYR A 127 -7.50 10.54 6.08
CA TYR A 127 -7.94 9.29 5.44
C TYR A 127 -8.79 9.56 4.20
N GLU A 128 -9.79 10.44 4.33
CA GLU A 128 -10.68 10.83 3.24
C GLU A 128 -9.93 11.49 2.08
N GLU A 129 -8.88 12.26 2.35
CA GLU A 129 -8.07 12.89 1.31
C GLU A 129 -7.23 11.89 0.50
N TYR A 130 -6.70 10.85 1.16
CA TYR A 130 -5.71 9.96 0.55
C TYR A 130 -6.27 8.60 0.11
N LYS A 131 -7.46 8.19 0.58
CA LYS A 131 -8.04 6.88 0.21
C LYS A 131 -8.19 6.70 -1.30
N ASP A 132 -8.57 7.76 -2.02
CA ASP A 132 -8.79 7.73 -3.47
C ASP A 132 -7.52 8.04 -4.28
N LYS A 133 -6.42 8.39 -3.58
CA LYS A 133 -5.09 8.64 -4.19
C LYS A 133 -4.22 7.37 -4.19
N ALA A 134 -4.70 6.25 -3.66
CA ALA A 134 -4.02 4.97 -3.79
C ALA A 134 -3.83 4.61 -5.26
N GLY A 135 -2.61 4.20 -5.62
CA GLY A 135 -2.24 3.97 -7.01
C GLY A 135 -1.62 5.17 -7.73
N GLN A 136 -1.43 6.31 -7.07
CA GLN A 136 -0.85 7.51 -7.69
C GLN A 136 0.53 7.85 -7.10
N ILE A 137 1.30 8.67 -7.82
CA ILE A 137 2.54 9.24 -7.30
C ILE A 137 2.23 10.46 -6.44
N VAL A 138 2.79 10.46 -5.23
CA VAL A 138 2.78 11.62 -4.34
C VAL A 138 4.19 12.16 -4.16
N SER A 139 4.30 13.46 -3.96
CA SER A 139 5.56 14.15 -3.67
C SER A 139 5.59 14.60 -2.22
N GLY A 140 6.72 14.44 -1.55
CA GLY A 140 6.85 14.83 -0.15
C GLY A 140 8.28 14.99 0.31
N VAL A 141 8.45 15.49 1.53
CA VAL A 141 9.77 15.80 2.11
C VAL A 141 10.11 14.80 3.20
N VAL A 142 11.31 14.23 3.15
CA VAL A 142 11.80 13.30 4.17
C VAL A 142 12.00 14.03 5.50
N ILE A 143 11.23 13.65 6.53
CA ILE A 143 11.30 14.27 7.86
C ILE A 143 12.36 13.58 8.72
N ARG A 144 12.29 12.25 8.79
CA ARG A 144 13.12 11.43 9.67
C ARG A 144 13.18 9.97 9.20
N LYS A 145 14.18 9.24 9.69
CA LYS A 145 14.32 7.79 9.53
C LYS A 145 14.34 7.16 10.92
N GLU A 146 13.42 6.24 11.21
CA GLU A 146 13.39 5.50 12.47
C GLU A 146 13.06 4.04 12.24
N LYS A 147 13.74 3.13 12.95
CA LYS A 147 13.46 1.68 12.94
C LYS A 147 13.33 1.07 11.53
N GLY A 148 14.13 1.54 10.58
CA GLY A 148 14.11 1.06 9.19
C GLY A 148 12.98 1.61 8.32
N ASN A 149 12.25 2.63 8.77
CA ASN A 149 11.24 3.34 7.99
C ASN A 149 11.62 4.81 7.81
N TYR A 150 11.36 5.35 6.63
CA TYR A 150 11.39 6.78 6.33
C TYR A 150 10.00 7.37 6.54
N TYR A 151 9.92 8.54 7.17
CA TYR A 151 8.69 9.29 7.35
C TYR A 151 8.72 10.52 6.44
N ILE A 152 7.71 10.63 5.60
CA ILE A 152 7.61 11.62 4.51
C ILE A 152 6.45 12.56 4.80
N ALA A 153 6.71 13.87 4.80
CA ALA A 153 5.68 14.90 4.92
C ALA A 153 4.94 15.05 3.59
N LEU A 154 3.62 14.82 3.62
CA LEU A 154 2.68 15.07 2.52
C LEU A 154 1.75 16.23 2.93
N GLY A 155 2.32 17.43 3.02
CA GLY A 155 1.59 18.61 3.51
C GLY A 155 1.17 18.47 4.99
N ARG A 156 -0.11 18.15 5.23
CA ARG A 156 -0.68 17.97 6.58
C ARG A 156 -0.62 16.52 7.08
N ALA A 157 -0.27 15.56 6.22
CA ALA A 157 -0.17 14.15 6.55
C ALA A 157 1.29 13.67 6.65
N GLU A 158 1.52 12.61 7.42
CA GLU A 158 2.79 11.89 7.49
C GLU A 158 2.59 10.51 6.86
N ALA A 159 3.41 10.19 5.86
CA ALA A 159 3.40 8.92 5.17
C ALA A 159 4.65 8.10 5.51
N THR A 160 4.53 6.79 5.45
CA THR A 160 5.61 5.85 5.80
C THR A 160 6.14 5.17 4.56
N LEU A 161 7.45 5.23 4.35
CA LEU A 161 8.18 4.52 3.31
C LEU A 161 9.17 3.53 3.97
N PRO A 162 8.83 2.23 4.03
CA PRO A 162 9.74 1.22 4.55
C PRO A 162 11.03 1.14 3.74
N GLN A 163 12.18 0.93 4.40
CA GLN A 163 13.47 0.80 3.70
C GLN A 163 13.50 -0.41 2.75
N LYS A 164 12.68 -1.44 2.99
CA LYS A 164 12.53 -2.56 2.04
C LYS A 164 11.79 -2.19 0.76
N LEU A 165 11.05 -1.08 0.77
CA LEU A 165 10.28 -0.54 -0.36
C LEU A 165 10.94 0.71 -0.98
N THR A 166 12.14 1.09 -0.53
CA THR A 166 12.99 2.07 -1.23
C THR A 166 13.78 1.39 -2.34
N LEU A 167 14.46 2.18 -3.19
CA LEU A 167 15.41 1.60 -4.12
C LEU A 167 16.63 1.04 -3.34
N PRO A 168 17.23 -0.09 -3.74
CA PRO A 168 18.32 -0.73 -2.98
C PRO A 168 19.57 0.15 -2.75
N THR A 169 19.89 1.01 -3.71
CA THR A 169 21.06 1.92 -3.66
C THR A 169 20.74 3.29 -3.09
N GLU A 170 19.47 3.54 -2.76
CA GLU A 170 18.97 4.84 -2.36
C GLU A 170 19.12 5.07 -0.86
N ASN A 171 19.69 6.21 -0.50
CA ASN A 171 19.79 6.65 0.88
C ASN A 171 19.23 8.05 1.04
N LEU A 172 17.94 8.09 1.34
CA LEU A 172 17.18 9.33 1.49
C LEU A 172 17.64 10.12 2.71
N LYS A 173 17.93 11.41 2.51
CA LYS A 173 18.37 12.33 3.56
C LYS A 173 17.21 13.16 4.09
N ARG A 174 17.30 13.58 5.35
CA ARG A 174 16.33 14.52 5.92
C ARG A 174 16.32 15.83 5.12
N GLY A 175 15.13 16.33 4.81
CA GLY A 175 14.91 17.54 4.00
C GLY A 175 14.88 17.29 2.50
N GLU A 176 15.21 16.08 2.05
CA GLU A 176 15.15 15.71 0.63
C GLU A 176 13.69 15.60 0.18
N THR A 177 13.39 16.12 -1.02
CA THR A 177 12.08 15.96 -1.64
C THR A 177 12.12 14.73 -2.54
N ILE A 178 11.16 13.84 -2.36
CA ILE A 178 11.06 12.59 -3.11
C ILE A 178 9.67 12.43 -3.71
N ARG A 179 9.61 11.68 -4.82
CA ARG A 179 8.37 11.11 -5.35
C ARG A 179 8.24 9.67 -4.89
N ALA A 180 7.04 9.20 -4.60
CA ALA A 180 6.81 7.79 -4.29
C ALA A 180 5.40 7.38 -4.71
N TYR A 181 5.24 6.11 -5.02
CA TYR A 181 3.95 5.50 -5.30
C TYR A 181 3.19 5.31 -3.98
N LEU A 182 1.96 5.81 -3.91
CA LEU A 182 1.05 5.52 -2.81
C LEU A 182 0.50 4.11 -3.01
N GLU A 183 1.06 3.15 -2.27
CA GLU A 183 0.73 1.74 -2.41
C GLU A 183 -0.65 1.44 -1.80
N GLU A 184 -0.90 1.93 -0.58
CA GLU A 184 -2.17 1.74 0.11
C GLU A 184 -2.35 2.76 1.25
N VAL A 185 -3.62 2.97 1.64
CA VAL A 185 -3.98 3.71 2.86
C VAL A 185 -4.74 2.79 3.79
N LYS A 186 -4.19 2.52 4.98
CA LYS A 186 -4.78 1.63 5.99
C LYS A 186 -5.23 2.40 7.22
N ILE A 187 -6.41 2.10 7.73
CA ILE A 187 -6.85 2.62 9.05
C ILE A 187 -6.20 1.75 10.13
N THR A 188 -5.48 2.38 11.06
CA THR A 188 -4.91 1.72 12.24
C THR A 188 -5.46 2.38 13.52
N PRO A 189 -5.35 1.74 14.70
CA PRO A 189 -5.73 2.37 15.96
C PRO A 189 -4.99 3.69 16.24
N LYS A 190 -3.83 3.91 15.60
CA LYS A 190 -3.05 5.14 15.72
C LYS A 190 -3.46 6.22 14.71
N GLY A 191 -4.29 5.91 13.71
CA GLY A 191 -4.70 6.79 12.62
C GLY A 191 -4.48 6.16 11.24
N PRO A 192 -4.78 6.89 10.15
CA PRO A 192 -4.48 6.43 8.81
C PRO A 192 -2.97 6.28 8.61
N LEU A 193 -2.55 5.12 8.15
CA LEU A 193 -1.21 4.81 7.70
C LEU A 193 -1.20 4.91 6.17
N ILE A 194 -0.51 5.92 5.65
CA ILE A 194 -0.26 6.07 4.22
C ILE A 194 1.05 5.34 3.92
N LEU A 195 0.97 4.21 3.20
CA LEU A 195 2.13 3.42 2.82
C LEU A 195 2.63 3.85 1.44
N LEU A 196 3.92 4.18 1.38
CA LEU A 196 4.60 4.55 0.15
C LEU A 196 5.58 3.46 -0.29
N SER A 197 5.82 3.42 -1.59
CA SER A 197 6.80 2.53 -2.21
C SER A 197 7.49 3.21 -3.38
N ARG A 198 8.80 3.03 -3.49
CA ARG A 198 9.60 3.36 -4.68
C ARG A 198 10.05 2.11 -5.44
N ALA A 199 9.90 0.93 -4.83
CA ALA A 199 10.24 -0.36 -5.42
C ALA A 199 9.10 -1.00 -6.24
N HIS A 200 7.84 -0.60 -6.02
CA HIS A 200 6.68 -1.18 -6.71
C HIS A 200 6.74 -0.97 -8.24
N PRO A 201 6.38 -1.95 -9.09
CA PRO A 201 6.37 -1.80 -10.56
C PRO A 201 5.53 -0.60 -11.04
N ASN A 202 4.33 -0.41 -10.46
CA ASN A 202 3.46 0.73 -10.80
C ASN A 202 4.06 2.10 -10.50
N PHE A 203 5.10 2.20 -9.67
CA PHE A 203 5.84 3.47 -9.54
C PHE A 203 6.42 3.89 -10.90
N VAL A 204 6.99 2.94 -11.65
CA VAL A 204 7.51 3.21 -12.99
C VAL A 204 6.38 3.51 -13.97
N ALA A 205 5.29 2.73 -13.93
CA ALA A 205 4.14 2.97 -14.81
C ALA A 205 3.54 4.38 -14.64
N GLU A 206 3.38 4.85 -13.39
CA GLU A 206 2.89 6.20 -13.11
C GLU A 206 3.94 7.28 -13.47
N LEU A 207 5.24 7.02 -13.32
CA LEU A 207 6.28 7.95 -13.81
C LEU A 207 6.20 8.11 -15.33
N PHE A 208 6.00 7.00 -16.07
CA PHE A 208 5.78 7.02 -17.51
C PHE A 208 4.53 7.84 -17.87
N LYS A 209 3.42 7.62 -17.15
CA LYS A 209 2.18 8.37 -17.35
C LYS A 209 2.32 9.86 -17.06
N MET A 210 3.15 10.26 -16.10
CA MET A 210 3.44 11.68 -15.81
C MET A 210 4.36 12.33 -16.85
N GLU A 211 5.35 11.60 -17.38
CA GLU A 211 6.36 12.13 -18.30
C GLU A 211 5.92 12.10 -19.77
N ILE A 212 5.04 11.17 -20.16
CA ILE A 212 4.68 10.87 -21.56
C ILE A 212 3.19 11.19 -21.81
N PRO A 213 2.87 12.28 -22.53
CA PRO A 213 1.49 12.69 -22.81
C PRO A 213 0.65 11.60 -23.50
N GLU A 214 1.25 10.84 -24.42
CA GLU A 214 0.56 9.80 -25.18
C GLU A 214 0.07 8.66 -24.27
N ILE A 215 0.76 8.40 -23.14
CA ILE A 215 0.31 7.44 -22.11
C ILE A 215 -0.79 8.06 -21.24
N TYR A 216 -0.64 9.33 -20.86
CA TYR A 216 -1.65 10.06 -20.09
C TYR A 216 -3.00 10.13 -20.81
N GLU A 217 -3.00 10.42 -22.11
CA GLU A 217 -4.18 10.47 -22.98
C GLU A 217 -4.70 9.06 -23.35
N GLY A 218 -3.95 8.02 -23.02
CA GLY A 218 -4.33 6.62 -23.29
C GLY A 218 -4.20 6.20 -24.75
N LEU A 219 -3.46 6.95 -25.58
CA LEU A 219 -3.08 6.60 -26.96
C LEU A 219 -2.05 5.47 -26.96
N VAL A 220 -1.12 5.49 -26.02
CA VAL A 220 -0.18 4.40 -25.74
C VAL A 220 -0.55 3.77 -24.41
N VAL A 221 -0.61 2.45 -24.35
CA VAL A 221 -0.95 1.69 -23.14
C VAL A 221 0.24 0.82 -22.76
N ILE A 222 0.62 0.87 -21.48
CA ILE A 222 1.54 -0.10 -20.89
C ILE A 222 0.75 -1.38 -20.64
N LYS A 223 1.15 -2.47 -21.29
CA LYS A 223 0.46 -3.77 -21.22
C LYS A 223 0.91 -4.59 -20.03
N ASP A 224 2.22 -4.66 -19.83
CA ASP A 224 2.82 -5.38 -18.72
C ASP A 224 4.11 -4.66 -18.29
N ILE A 225 4.46 -4.82 -17.02
CA ILE A 225 5.66 -4.25 -16.42
C ILE A 225 6.22 -5.20 -15.36
N VAL A 226 7.49 -5.58 -15.56
CA VAL A 226 8.24 -6.40 -14.62
C VAL A 226 9.50 -5.66 -14.19
N ARG A 227 9.81 -5.77 -12.89
CA ARG A 227 10.79 -4.90 -12.27
C ARG A 227 11.63 -5.63 -11.24
N GLU A 228 12.95 -5.46 -11.35
CA GLU A 228 13.91 -5.65 -10.27
C GLU A 228 14.43 -4.26 -9.87
N ALA A 229 13.81 -3.69 -8.82
CA ALA A 229 13.96 -2.28 -8.45
C ALA A 229 15.43 -1.87 -8.22
N GLY A 230 15.82 -0.73 -8.78
CA GLY A 230 17.18 -0.17 -8.74
C GLY A 230 18.19 -0.84 -9.66
N ASP A 231 17.80 -1.86 -10.44
CA ASP A 231 18.68 -2.49 -11.44
C ASP A 231 18.08 -2.47 -12.84
N ARG A 232 16.92 -3.14 -13.04
CA ARG A 232 16.31 -3.27 -14.36
C ARG A 232 14.79 -3.41 -14.33
N THR A 233 14.12 -2.70 -15.23
CA THR A 233 12.69 -2.83 -15.54
C THR A 233 12.53 -3.18 -17.02
N LYS A 234 11.64 -4.12 -17.32
CA LYS A 234 11.13 -4.34 -18.67
C LYS A 234 9.65 -3.99 -18.69
N LEU A 235 9.21 -3.21 -19.67
CA LEU A 235 7.79 -2.93 -19.88
C LEU A 235 7.41 -3.14 -21.34
N THR A 236 6.17 -3.56 -21.56
CA THR A 236 5.58 -3.68 -22.89
C THR A 236 4.60 -2.54 -23.14
N VAL A 237 4.67 -1.96 -24.34
CA VAL A 237 3.83 -0.83 -24.75
C VAL A 237 3.11 -1.14 -26.06
N GLN A 238 1.84 -0.77 -26.14
CA GLN A 238 1.03 -0.88 -27.35
C GLN A 238 0.42 0.48 -27.68
N SER A 239 0.43 0.86 -28.95
CA SER A 239 -0.33 2.01 -29.42
C SER A 239 -1.76 1.60 -29.80
N LYS A 240 -2.75 2.40 -29.41
CA LYS A 240 -4.13 2.30 -29.92
C LYS A 240 -4.32 3.00 -31.26
N SER A 241 -3.37 3.85 -31.66
CA SER A 241 -3.41 4.57 -32.92
C SER A 241 -2.28 4.11 -33.85
N PRO A 242 -2.57 3.70 -35.10
CA PRO A 242 -1.54 3.35 -36.08
C PRO A 242 -0.55 4.49 -36.39
N SER A 243 -0.95 5.75 -36.15
CA SER A 243 -0.12 6.93 -36.41
C SER A 243 0.93 7.21 -35.32
N VAL A 244 0.89 6.49 -34.20
CA VAL A 244 1.77 6.72 -33.05
C VAL A 244 2.66 5.51 -32.84
N ASP A 245 3.98 5.70 -32.93
CA ASP A 245 4.96 4.69 -32.51
C ASP A 245 5.03 4.67 -30.97
N PRO A 246 4.62 3.56 -30.32
CA PRO A 246 4.59 3.50 -28.86
C PRO A 246 5.99 3.54 -28.25
N VAL A 247 7.02 2.99 -28.91
CA VAL A 247 8.39 2.99 -28.38
C VAL A 247 9.00 4.39 -28.51
N GLY A 248 8.89 5.00 -29.68
CA GLY A 248 9.34 6.37 -29.94
C GLY A 248 8.70 7.40 -29.01
N ALA A 249 7.40 7.28 -28.73
CA ALA A 249 6.69 8.15 -27.79
C ALA A 249 7.27 8.06 -26.36
N CYS A 250 7.60 6.84 -25.91
CA CYS A 250 8.18 6.62 -24.59
C CYS A 250 9.64 7.07 -24.46
N VAL A 251 10.45 6.86 -25.50
CA VAL A 251 11.87 7.21 -25.50
C VAL A 251 12.04 8.73 -25.64
N GLY A 252 11.25 9.37 -26.51
CA GLY A 252 11.38 10.78 -26.85
C GLY A 252 12.64 11.09 -27.67
N MET A 253 12.82 12.35 -28.06
CA MET A 253 13.99 12.76 -28.84
C MET A 253 15.29 12.38 -28.12
N LYS A 254 16.12 11.55 -28.75
CA LYS A 254 17.39 11.06 -28.19
C LYS A 254 17.26 10.44 -26.77
N GLY A 255 16.12 9.87 -26.42
CA GLY A 255 15.92 9.24 -25.11
C GLY A 255 15.61 10.23 -23.97
N THR A 256 15.39 11.51 -24.25
CA THR A 256 15.21 12.54 -23.21
C THR A 256 14.15 12.21 -22.17
N ARG A 257 12.98 11.69 -22.58
CA ARG A 257 11.88 11.32 -21.67
C ARG A 257 12.25 10.12 -20.80
N VAL A 258 12.66 9.01 -21.39
CA VAL A 258 13.06 7.81 -20.63
C VAL A 258 14.25 8.09 -19.70
N GLN A 259 15.20 8.93 -20.11
CA GLN A 259 16.34 9.31 -19.26
C GLN A 259 15.92 10.15 -18.04
N SER A 260 14.84 10.93 -18.13
CA SER A 260 14.24 11.61 -16.97
C SER A 260 13.78 10.60 -15.91
N ILE A 261 13.09 9.55 -16.36
CA ILE A 261 12.58 8.47 -15.51
C ILE A 261 13.74 7.64 -14.94
N VAL A 262 14.73 7.28 -15.75
CA VAL A 262 15.95 6.56 -15.29
C VAL A 262 16.67 7.33 -14.19
N ARG A 263 16.76 8.67 -14.30
CA ARG A 263 17.36 9.51 -13.24
C ARG A 263 16.53 9.48 -11.95
N GLU A 264 15.21 9.55 -12.04
CA GLU A 264 14.32 9.42 -10.86
C GLU A 264 14.45 8.07 -10.16
N LEU A 265 14.79 7.01 -10.91
CA LEU A 265 15.02 5.66 -10.42
C LEU A 265 16.50 5.37 -10.05
N ASN A 266 17.33 6.41 -9.86
CA ASN A 266 18.75 6.29 -9.51
C ASN A 266 19.56 5.38 -10.46
N GLY A 267 19.28 5.45 -11.77
CA GLY A 267 20.05 4.73 -12.79
C GLY A 267 19.54 3.32 -13.11
N GLU A 268 18.34 2.95 -12.65
CA GLU A 268 17.67 1.72 -13.06
C GLU A 268 17.52 1.65 -14.60
N ARG A 269 17.98 0.55 -15.22
CA ARG A 269 17.89 0.37 -16.68
C ARG A 269 16.45 0.04 -17.08
N ILE A 270 15.93 0.69 -18.11
CA ILE A 270 14.55 0.47 -18.56
C ILE A 270 14.55 0.00 -20.02
N ASP A 271 14.02 -1.21 -20.25
CA ASP A 271 13.76 -1.73 -21.59
C ASP A 271 12.29 -1.51 -21.96
N ILE A 272 12.05 -0.77 -23.05
CA ILE A 272 10.72 -0.50 -23.57
C ILE A 272 10.52 -1.40 -24.80
N ILE A 273 9.54 -2.31 -24.73
CA ILE A 273 9.32 -3.35 -25.73
C ILE A 273 7.97 -3.13 -26.41
N PRO A 274 7.90 -3.11 -27.75
CA PRO A 274 6.60 -3.05 -28.42
C PRO A 274 5.86 -4.37 -28.21
N TRP A 275 4.67 -4.29 -27.64
CA TRP A 275 3.81 -5.44 -27.35
C TRP A 275 3.25 -6.05 -28.63
N THR A 276 3.10 -7.37 -28.64
CA THR A 276 2.49 -8.14 -29.72
C THR A 276 1.94 -9.44 -29.15
N ASP A 277 0.84 -9.95 -29.72
CA ASP A 277 0.25 -11.22 -29.33
C ASP A 277 1.11 -12.42 -29.77
N ASP A 278 1.86 -12.28 -30.85
CA ASP A 278 2.72 -13.35 -31.36
C ASP A 278 3.96 -13.57 -30.45
N PRO A 279 4.04 -14.71 -29.73
CA PRO A 279 5.18 -15.00 -28.86
C PRO A 279 6.50 -15.15 -29.62
N ARG A 280 6.47 -15.54 -30.91
CA ARG A 280 7.67 -15.62 -31.78
C ARG A 280 8.32 -14.27 -31.99
N VAL A 281 7.55 -13.19 -31.85
CA VAL A 281 8.04 -11.81 -31.96
C VAL A 281 8.27 -11.19 -30.59
N LEU A 282 7.40 -11.47 -29.61
CA LEU A 282 7.49 -10.87 -28.28
C LEU A 282 8.73 -11.36 -27.50
N ILE A 283 8.99 -12.67 -27.50
CA ILE A 283 10.07 -13.28 -26.71
C ILE A 283 11.45 -12.78 -27.13
N PRO A 284 11.83 -12.78 -28.44
CA PRO A 284 13.10 -12.21 -28.87
C PRO A 284 13.28 -10.75 -28.46
N LYS A 285 12.22 -9.94 -28.56
CA LYS A 285 12.26 -8.52 -28.14
C LYS A 285 12.41 -8.39 -26.63
N ALA A 286 11.79 -9.26 -25.84
CA ALA A 286 11.92 -9.27 -24.38
C ALA A 286 13.34 -9.61 -23.91
N LEU A 287 14.08 -10.42 -24.68
CA LEU A 287 15.47 -10.78 -24.41
C LEU A 287 16.50 -9.70 -24.78
N SER A 288 16.06 -8.60 -25.43
CA SER A 288 16.90 -7.44 -25.73
C SER A 288 17.72 -6.99 -24.50
N PRO A 289 19.04 -6.73 -24.65
CA PRO A 289 19.77 -6.47 -25.91
C PRO A 289 20.32 -7.70 -26.64
N ALA A 290 20.07 -8.93 -26.17
CA ALA A 290 20.58 -10.11 -26.84
C ALA A 290 19.87 -10.34 -28.19
N SER A 291 20.66 -10.60 -29.24
CA SER A 291 20.13 -10.98 -30.55
C SER A 291 19.79 -12.46 -30.57
N VAL A 292 18.56 -12.78 -30.98
CA VAL A 292 18.06 -14.16 -31.14
C VAL A 292 18.18 -14.58 -32.60
N GLU A 293 18.65 -15.81 -32.82
CA GLU A 293 18.82 -16.38 -34.17
C GLU A 293 17.60 -17.20 -34.58
N SER A 294 17.12 -18.07 -33.69
CA SER A 294 15.91 -18.85 -33.94
C SER A 294 15.14 -19.11 -32.64
N ILE A 295 13.84 -19.37 -32.79
CA ILE A 295 12.94 -19.66 -31.68
C ILE A 295 12.02 -20.83 -32.04
N GLY A 296 12.00 -21.85 -31.19
CA GLY A 296 11.01 -22.92 -31.17
C GLY A 296 9.98 -22.64 -30.08
N ILE A 297 8.70 -22.84 -30.38
CA ILE A 297 7.60 -22.57 -29.43
C ILE A 297 6.74 -23.81 -29.28
N ASN A 298 6.45 -24.17 -28.04
CA ASN A 298 5.43 -25.14 -27.68
C ASN A 298 4.25 -24.40 -27.01
N GLU A 299 3.16 -24.24 -27.76
CA GLU A 299 1.98 -23.49 -27.29
C GLU A 299 1.21 -24.22 -26.18
N GLU A 300 1.24 -25.55 -26.14
CA GLU A 300 0.54 -26.35 -25.13
C GLU A 300 1.16 -26.18 -23.74
N GLU A 301 2.48 -26.22 -23.67
CA GLU A 301 3.25 -26.09 -22.43
C GLU A 301 3.58 -24.64 -22.07
N LYS A 302 3.31 -23.68 -22.97
CA LYS A 302 3.79 -22.30 -22.89
C LYS A 302 5.31 -22.21 -22.67
N SER A 303 6.06 -23.04 -23.38
CA SER A 303 7.52 -23.07 -23.35
C SER A 303 8.11 -22.61 -24.69
N ALA A 304 9.28 -21.98 -24.62
CA ALA A 304 10.02 -21.50 -25.78
C ALA A 304 11.50 -21.85 -25.66
N MET A 305 12.05 -22.42 -26.74
CA MET A 305 13.47 -22.69 -26.89
C MET A 305 14.07 -21.62 -27.79
N VAL A 306 15.00 -20.85 -27.24
CA VAL A 306 15.63 -19.72 -27.91
C VAL A 306 17.08 -20.05 -28.21
N VAL A 307 17.45 -19.99 -29.48
CA VAL A 307 18.82 -20.19 -29.93
C VAL A 307 19.48 -18.84 -30.17
N VAL A 308 20.67 -18.67 -29.60
CA VAL A 308 21.52 -17.48 -29.75
C VAL A 308 22.94 -17.91 -30.11
N SER A 309 23.73 -17.05 -30.73
CA SER A 309 25.17 -17.33 -30.89
C SER A 309 25.84 -17.54 -29.53
N ASP A 310 26.91 -18.33 -29.51
CA ASP A 310 27.71 -18.59 -28.30
C ASP A 310 28.18 -17.29 -27.60
N GLN A 311 28.41 -16.22 -28.38
CA GLN A 311 28.80 -14.91 -27.86
C GLN A 311 27.64 -14.17 -27.14
N GLN A 312 26.40 -14.40 -27.58
CA GLN A 312 25.20 -13.77 -27.04
C GLN A 312 24.60 -14.54 -25.86
N LEU A 313 24.96 -15.82 -25.66
CA LEU A 313 24.42 -16.67 -24.58
C LEU A 313 24.49 -16.00 -23.20
N SER A 314 25.66 -15.46 -22.84
CA SER A 314 25.84 -14.80 -21.54
C SER A 314 24.99 -13.52 -21.40
N ILE A 315 24.81 -12.77 -22.50
CA ILE A 315 24.01 -11.55 -22.54
C ILE A 315 22.52 -11.89 -22.42
N ALA A 316 22.08 -12.92 -23.13
CA ALA A 316 20.71 -13.40 -23.17
C ALA A 316 20.25 -13.91 -21.79
N ILE A 317 21.08 -14.69 -21.11
CA ILE A 317 20.85 -15.12 -19.71
C ILE A 317 20.91 -13.89 -18.78
N GLY A 318 21.94 -13.05 -18.95
CA GLY A 318 22.20 -11.89 -18.13
C GLY A 318 22.81 -12.24 -16.76
N LYS A 319 23.21 -11.21 -16.02
CA LYS A 319 23.86 -11.37 -14.70
C LYS A 319 22.94 -12.16 -13.75
N ARG A 320 23.40 -13.33 -13.30
CA ARG A 320 22.62 -14.27 -12.44
C ARG A 320 21.25 -14.62 -13.03
N GLY A 321 21.13 -14.72 -14.36
CA GLY A 321 19.86 -15.05 -15.04
C GLY A 321 18.81 -13.94 -14.99
N GLN A 322 19.19 -12.70 -14.65
CA GLN A 322 18.23 -11.59 -14.53
C GLN A 322 17.47 -11.32 -15.83
N ASN A 323 18.15 -11.35 -16.98
CA ASN A 323 17.53 -10.95 -18.25
C ASN A 323 16.46 -11.96 -18.67
N VAL A 324 16.81 -13.25 -18.66
CA VAL A 324 15.84 -14.33 -18.96
C VAL A 324 14.71 -14.38 -17.93
N ARG A 325 14.99 -14.17 -16.63
CA ARG A 325 13.94 -14.14 -15.59
C ARG A 325 12.94 -13.01 -15.80
N LEU A 326 13.41 -11.82 -16.14
CA LEU A 326 12.52 -10.69 -16.46
C LEU A 326 11.75 -10.97 -17.76
N ALA A 327 12.38 -11.54 -18.78
CA ALA A 327 11.69 -11.91 -20.02
C ALA A 327 10.56 -12.93 -19.76
N MET A 328 10.83 -14.02 -19.03
CA MET A 328 9.84 -15.03 -18.66
C MET A 328 8.66 -14.42 -17.89
N LYS A 329 8.94 -13.55 -16.91
CA LYS A 329 7.88 -12.86 -16.16
C LYS A 329 7.04 -11.93 -17.04
N LEU A 330 7.67 -11.25 -18.00
CA LEU A 330 7.00 -10.27 -18.87
C LEU A 330 6.14 -10.92 -19.95
N THR A 331 6.60 -12.05 -20.50
CA THR A 331 5.88 -12.77 -21.55
C THR A 331 4.89 -13.79 -20.98
N GLY A 332 5.15 -14.29 -19.77
CA GLY A 332 4.42 -15.41 -19.18
C GLY A 332 4.76 -16.77 -19.80
N TRP A 333 5.90 -16.86 -20.51
CA TRP A 333 6.42 -18.09 -21.12
C TRP A 333 7.63 -18.60 -20.33
N ASP A 334 7.78 -19.92 -20.27
CA ASP A 334 9.04 -20.53 -19.85
C ASP A 334 10.04 -20.45 -21.01
N ILE A 335 11.24 -19.92 -20.76
CA ILE A 335 12.20 -19.60 -21.82
C ILE A 335 13.52 -20.30 -21.51
N ASP A 336 13.85 -21.29 -22.34
CA ASP A 336 15.16 -21.93 -22.34
C ASP A 336 16.06 -21.30 -23.41
N ILE A 337 17.32 -21.03 -23.05
CA ILE A 337 18.28 -20.35 -23.92
C ILE A 337 19.49 -21.25 -24.13
N ILE A 338 19.71 -21.65 -25.38
CA ILE A 338 20.81 -22.53 -25.78
C ILE A 338 21.67 -21.84 -26.85
N SER A 339 22.94 -22.22 -26.93
CA SER A 339 23.80 -21.71 -27.99
C SER A 339 23.59 -22.42 -29.32
N GLU A 340 23.93 -21.77 -30.43
CA GLU A 340 23.94 -22.38 -31.77
C GLU A 340 24.72 -23.71 -31.77
N SER A 341 25.93 -23.72 -31.21
CA SER A 341 26.76 -24.92 -31.07
C SER A 341 26.07 -26.05 -30.29
N GLU A 342 25.30 -25.71 -29.26
CA GLU A 342 24.55 -26.69 -28.46
C GLU A 342 23.32 -27.21 -29.21
N TYR A 343 22.60 -26.33 -29.90
CA TYR A 343 21.45 -26.68 -30.71
C TYR A 343 21.83 -27.64 -31.85
N GLU A 344 22.96 -27.40 -32.53
CA GLU A 344 23.47 -28.29 -33.58
C GLU A 344 23.79 -29.69 -33.03
N ARG A 345 24.41 -29.79 -31.85
CA ARG A 345 24.67 -31.07 -31.19
C ARG A 345 23.37 -31.83 -30.87
N MET A 346 22.36 -31.14 -30.35
CA MET A 346 21.05 -31.75 -30.06
C MET A 346 20.36 -32.25 -31.34
N LYS A 347 20.49 -31.51 -32.45
CA LYS A 347 19.93 -31.90 -33.75
C LYS A 347 20.64 -33.10 -34.35
N ALA A 348 21.97 -33.17 -34.23
CA ALA A 348 22.78 -34.30 -34.68
C ALA A 348 22.44 -35.58 -33.90
N GLY A 349 22.35 -35.51 -32.56
CA GLY A 349 22.01 -36.67 -31.71
C GLY A 349 20.61 -37.24 -31.98
N LYS A 350 19.60 -36.38 -32.22
CA LYS A 350 18.24 -36.83 -32.60
C LYS A 350 18.19 -37.54 -33.96
N THR A 351 19.13 -37.24 -34.85
CA THR A 351 19.22 -37.88 -36.17
C THR A 351 19.82 -39.29 -36.05
N GLU A 352 20.69 -39.53 -35.07
CA GLU A 352 21.26 -40.85 -34.78
C GLU A 352 20.25 -41.78 -34.11
N GLU A 353 19.49 -41.32 -33.11
CA GLU A 353 18.44 -42.12 -32.43
C GLU A 353 17.30 -42.53 -33.39
N GLY A 354 16.84 -41.62 -34.26
CA GLY A 354 15.84 -41.96 -35.29
C GLY A 354 16.36 -42.91 -36.38
N SER A 355 17.68 -43.03 -36.53
CA SER A 355 18.30 -43.99 -37.46
C SER A 355 18.51 -45.38 -36.84
N GLU A 356 18.53 -45.48 -35.51
CA GLU A 356 18.56 -46.75 -34.78
C GLU A 356 17.16 -47.39 -34.67
N GLU A 357 16.09 -46.62 -34.45
CA GLU A 357 14.71 -47.16 -34.45
C GLU A 357 14.27 -47.72 -35.83
N VAL A 358 14.74 -47.12 -36.93
CA VAL A 358 14.51 -47.64 -38.29
C VAL A 358 15.36 -48.88 -38.59
N ARG A 359 16.50 -49.06 -37.91
CA ARG A 359 17.35 -50.26 -38.05
C ARG A 359 16.86 -51.43 -37.20
N ASP A 360 16.18 -51.17 -36.08
CA ASP A 360 15.66 -52.23 -35.20
C ASP A 360 14.33 -52.82 -35.74
N SER A 361 13.46 -51.98 -36.31
CA SER A 361 12.22 -52.42 -36.97
C SER A 361 12.41 -53.21 -38.27
N GLY A 362 13.63 -53.22 -38.83
CA GLY A 362 13.99 -53.99 -40.03
C GLY A 362 14.52 -55.41 -39.77
N LYS A 363 14.68 -55.82 -38.51
CA LYS A 363 15.28 -57.14 -38.16
C LYS A 363 14.30 -58.19 -37.64
N GLU A 364 13.03 -57.86 -37.40
CA GLU A 364 12.01 -58.86 -36.99
C GLU A 364 11.23 -59.49 -38.16
N GLY A 365 11.61 -59.21 -39.42
CA GLY A 365 10.88 -59.68 -40.61
C GLY A 365 11.47 -60.88 -41.37
N GLU A 366 12.62 -61.42 -40.99
CA GLU A 366 13.35 -62.43 -41.78
C GLU A 366 13.64 -63.75 -41.03
N GLU A 367 12.71 -64.23 -40.21
CA GLU A 367 12.68 -65.64 -39.81
C GLU A 367 11.22 -66.09 -39.75
N VAL A 368 10.71 -66.68 -40.84
CA VAL A 368 9.77 -67.84 -40.90
C VAL A 368 9.27 -67.93 -42.35
N GLN A 369 9.90 -68.78 -43.17
CA GLN A 369 9.27 -69.70 -44.15
C GLN A 369 10.31 -70.28 -45.11
N ALA A 370 10.92 -71.41 -44.73
CA ALA A 370 11.44 -72.39 -45.68
C ALA A 370 11.68 -73.74 -44.98
N SER A 371 10.60 -74.52 -44.78
CA SER A 371 10.70 -75.94 -44.48
C SER A 371 9.42 -76.68 -44.94
N GLY A 372 9.60 -77.68 -45.80
CA GLY A 372 8.59 -78.65 -46.28
C GLY A 372 7.89 -78.22 -47.57
N ASP A 373 7.84 -78.97 -48.67
CA ASP A 373 7.96 -80.42 -48.81
C ASP A 373 8.44 -80.84 -50.22
N GLU A 374 8.97 -82.07 -50.25
CA GLU A 374 9.50 -82.89 -51.32
C GLU A 374 8.47 -83.29 -52.39
N GLU A 375 8.91 -83.55 -53.64
CA GLU A 375 8.78 -84.86 -54.33
C GLU A 375 9.14 -84.75 -55.83
N SER A 376 10.26 -85.39 -56.21
CA SER A 376 10.41 -86.36 -57.33
C SER A 376 11.87 -86.70 -57.58
#